data_AF-A0A0D7WYH8-F1
#
_entry.id   AF-A0A0D7WYH8-F1
#
_cell.length_a   1.000
_cell.length_b   1.000
_cell.length_c   1.000
_cell.angle_alpha   90.00
_cell.angle_beta   90.00
_cell.angle_gamma   90.00
#
_symmetry.space_group_name_H-M   'P 1'
#
loop_
_entity.id
_entity.type
_entity.pdbx_description
1 polymer ?
#
loop_
_entity_poly.entity_id
_entity_poly.type
_entity_poly.pdbx_seq_one_letter_code
_entity_poly.pdbx_strand_id
1 'polypeptide(L)'
;MHPLQGHFSKSLHKPYAAVQVKREGKKLIIVPETVFISRADTMYITLPAEYQVISQDGDVISASGLFMISSETFDPYHVLIDYQK
;
A
#
# COMPACT_ATOMS: atom_id res chain seq x y z
N MET A 1 9.97 -22.89 6.51
CA MET A 1 9.89 -21.49 6.08
C MET A 1 9.25 -21.46 4.71
N HIS A 2 7.99 -21.05 4.60
CA HIS A 2 7.32 -20.92 3.31
C HIS A 2 7.70 -19.56 2.70
N PRO A 3 8.41 -19.51 1.55
CA PRO A 3 8.58 -18.27 0.83
C PRO A 3 7.22 -17.88 0.24
N LEU A 4 6.74 -16.68 0.54
CA LEU A 4 5.58 -16.07 -0.11
C LEU A 4 5.92 -15.89 -1.61
N GLN A 5 5.59 -16.90 -2.41
CA GLN A 5 5.71 -16.86 -3.86
C GLN A 5 4.71 -15.83 -4.39
N GLY A 6 5.23 -14.73 -4.94
CA GLY A 6 4.44 -13.73 -5.66
C GLY A 6 4.48 -12.33 -5.08
N HIS A 7 5.64 -11.79 -4.75
CA HIS A 7 5.76 -10.36 -4.46
C HIS A 7 6.77 -9.73 -5.42
N PHE A 8 6.25 -9.16 -6.51
CA PHE A 8 7.02 -8.19 -7.29
C PHE A 8 7.33 -7.01 -6.36
N SER A 9 8.59 -6.90 -5.93
CA SER A 9 9.11 -5.70 -5.31
C SER A 9 9.63 -4.77 -6.40
N LYS A 10 9.29 -3.49 -6.30
CA LYS A 10 9.73 -2.48 -7.28
C LYS A 10 10.02 -1.16 -6.59
N SER A 11 11.08 -0.49 -7.02
CA SER A 11 11.32 0.92 -6.73
C SER A 11 10.51 1.80 -7.68
N LEU A 12 10.15 3.00 -7.23
CA LEU A 12 9.33 3.91 -8.02
C LEU A 12 10.20 4.70 -9.00
N HIS A 13 9.85 4.69 -10.28
CA HIS A 13 10.58 5.43 -11.32
C HIS A 13 10.22 6.92 -11.38
N LYS A 14 9.17 7.32 -10.67
CA LYS A 14 8.66 8.70 -10.55
C LYS A 14 7.97 8.84 -9.19
N PRO A 15 7.78 10.05 -8.66
CA PRO A 15 6.98 10.26 -7.45
C PRO A 15 5.54 9.79 -7.65
N TYR A 16 4.97 9.13 -6.64
CA TYR A 16 3.55 8.75 -6.57
C TYR A 16 2.91 9.39 -5.35
N ALA A 17 1.63 9.75 -5.47
CA ALA A 17 0.81 10.07 -4.31
C ALA A 17 0.66 8.80 -3.46
N ALA A 18 0.82 8.98 -2.16
CA ALA A 18 0.80 7.93 -1.17
C ALA A 18 -0.07 8.36 0.00
N VAL A 19 -0.66 7.37 0.67
CA VAL A 19 -1.41 7.56 1.91
C VAL A 19 -0.89 6.63 2.98
N GLN A 20 -0.98 7.05 4.24
CA GLN A 20 -0.76 6.14 5.35
C GLN A 20 -2.01 5.28 5.55
N VAL A 21 -1.79 3.98 5.75
CA VAL A 21 -2.84 3.03 6.10
C VAL A 21 -2.48 2.32 7.39
N LYS A 22 -3.49 2.06 8.22
CA LYS A 22 -3.40 1.22 9.40
C LYS A 22 -3.88 -0.18 9.06
N ARG A 23 -3.08 -1.19 9.36
CA ARG A 23 -3.43 -2.58 9.17
C ARG A 23 -4.23 -3.11 10.35
N GLU A 24 -5.38 -3.70 10.04
CA GLU A 24 -6.21 -4.45 10.99
C GLU A 24 -6.54 -5.82 10.35
N GLY A 25 -5.69 -6.81 10.64
CA GLY A 25 -5.76 -8.12 10.00
C GLY A 25 -5.43 -8.05 8.50
N LYS A 26 -6.44 -8.33 7.66
CA LYS A 26 -6.37 -8.22 6.19
C LYS A 26 -6.99 -6.92 5.66
N LYS A 27 -7.35 -5.99 6.55
CA LYS A 27 -7.90 -4.68 6.18
C LYS A 27 -6.82 -3.63 6.32
N LEU A 28 -6.72 -2.74 5.34
CA LEU A 28 -5.87 -1.55 5.35
C LEU A 28 -6.77 -0.33 5.39
N ILE A 29 -6.87 0.31 6.54
CA ILE A 29 -7.75 1.45 6.78
C ILE A 29 -6.97 2.72 6.49
N ILE A 30 -7.47 3.58 5.61
CA ILE A 30 -6.82 4.86 5.29
C ILE A 30 -6.82 5.75 6.54
N VAL A 31 -5.65 6.28 6.89
CA VAL A 31 -5.51 7.30 7.91
C VAL A 31 -5.77 8.67 7.26
N PRO A 32 -6.76 9.45 7.71
CA PRO A 32 -7.09 10.73 7.08
C PRO A 32 -5.93 11.72 7.18
N GLU A 33 -5.92 12.69 6.27
CA GLU A 33 -4.93 13.80 6.24
C GLU A 33 -3.46 13.35 6.08
N THR A 34 -3.22 12.09 5.68
CA THR A 34 -1.89 11.53 5.47
C THR A 34 -1.52 11.42 3.99
N VAL A 35 -1.90 12.41 3.18
CA VAL A 35 -1.51 12.43 1.76
C VAL A 35 -0.11 13.00 1.63
N PHE A 36 0.81 12.22 1.07
CA PHE A 36 2.19 12.66 0.81
C PHE A 36 2.73 12.06 -0.49
N ILE A 37 3.91 12.52 -0.91
CA ILE A 37 4.59 11.99 -2.09
C ILE A 37 5.61 10.96 -1.64
N SER A 38 5.47 9.73 -2.15
CA SER A 38 6.50 8.71 -1.96
C SER A 38 7.76 9.06 -2.73
N ARG A 39 8.91 8.89 -2.07
CA ARG A 39 10.23 9.04 -2.69
C ARG A 39 10.49 7.92 -3.70
N ALA A 40 11.34 8.20 -4.68
CA ALA A 40 11.68 7.28 -5.77
C ALA A 40 12.37 5.98 -5.30
N ASP A 41 13.04 6.01 -4.14
CA ASP A 41 13.83 4.88 -3.63
C ASP A 41 13.10 4.00 -2.60
N THR A 42 11.86 4.34 -2.23
CA THR A 42 11.09 3.49 -1.32
C THR A 42 10.72 2.19 -2.02
N MET A 43 11.02 1.07 -1.37
CA MET A 43 10.65 -0.24 -1.90
C MET A 43 9.18 -0.54 -1.59
N TYR A 44 8.45 -0.91 -2.64
CA TYR A 44 7.06 -1.32 -2.54
C TYR A 44 6.88 -2.76 -2.99
N ILE A 45 5.99 -3.47 -2.32
CA ILE A 45 5.51 -4.78 -2.73
C ILE A 45 4.07 -4.68 -3.20
N THR A 46 3.70 -5.52 -4.16
CA THR A 46 2.29 -5.64 -4.56
C THR A 46 1.44 -6.07 -3.37
N LEU A 47 0.30 -5.39 -3.18
CA LEU A 47 -0.66 -5.76 -2.14
C LEU A 47 -1.26 -7.13 -2.48
N PRO A 48 -1.21 -8.13 -1.58
CA PRO A 48 -1.83 -9.43 -1.85
C PRO A 48 -3.35 -9.29 -2.03
N ALA A 49 -3.91 -10.09 -2.92
CA ALA A 49 -5.34 -10.04 -3.27
C ALA A 49 -6.30 -10.31 -2.09
N GLU A 50 -5.81 -10.91 -1.01
CA GLU A 50 -6.58 -11.13 0.22
C GLU A 50 -6.76 -9.87 1.07
N TYR A 51 -5.99 -8.81 0.81
CA TYR A 51 -6.09 -7.55 1.53
C TYR A 51 -7.12 -6.63 0.88
N GLN A 52 -7.83 -5.90 1.71
CA GLN A 52 -8.79 -4.89 1.29
C GLN A 52 -8.36 -3.52 1.79
N VAL A 53 -8.43 -2.51 0.93
CA VAL A 53 -8.26 -1.11 1.31
C VAL A 53 -9.63 -0.54 1.64
N ILE A 54 -9.74 0.07 2.81
CA ILE A 54 -11.01 0.59 3.34
C ILE A 54 -10.86 2.08 3.60
N SER A 55 -11.84 2.86 3.18
CA SER A 55 -11.97 4.28 3.52
C SER A 55 -12.22 4.47 5.01
N GLN A 56 -12.13 5.70 5.50
CA GLN A 56 -12.52 6.02 6.87
C GLN A 56 -14.00 5.74 7.14
N ASP A 57 -14.85 5.88 6.12
CA ASP A 57 -16.30 5.64 6.21
C ASP A 57 -16.67 4.15 6.16
N GLY A 58 -15.68 3.27 5.96
CA GLY A 58 -15.88 1.81 5.91
C GLY A 58 -16.12 1.26 4.51
N ASP A 59 -16.04 2.08 3.47
CA ASP A 59 -16.20 1.64 2.08
C ASP A 59 -14.94 0.94 1.57
N VAL A 60 -15.12 -0.11 0.78
CA VAL A 60 -14.01 -0.79 0.11
C VAL A 60 -13.57 0.01 -1.11
N ILE A 61 -12.29 0.38 -1.15
CA ILE A 61 -11.70 1.12 -2.26
C ILE A 61 -11.04 0.13 -3.21
N SER A 62 -11.36 0.27 -4.49
CA SER A 62 -10.68 -0.48 -5.57
C SER A 62 -9.50 0.31 -6.10
N ALA A 63 -8.42 -0.38 -6.46
CA ALA A 63 -7.29 0.25 -7.13
C ALA A 63 -7.70 0.74 -8.52
N SER A 64 -7.24 1.92 -8.93
CA SER A 64 -7.36 2.36 -10.33
C SER A 64 -6.34 1.66 -11.23
N GLY A 65 -5.18 1.29 -10.66
CA GLY A 65 -4.18 0.44 -11.29
C GLY A 65 -3.88 -0.77 -10.41
N LEU A 66 -2.84 -0.66 -9.59
CA LEU A 66 -2.37 -1.71 -8.71
C LEU A 66 -1.98 -1.13 -7.35
N PHE A 67 -2.64 -1.58 -6.28
CA PHE A 67 -2.21 -1.20 -4.94
C PHE A 67 -0.88 -1.86 -4.59
N MET A 68 0.04 -1.04 -4.08
CA MET A 68 1.31 -1.48 -3.54
C MET A 68 1.51 -0.89 -2.14
N ILE A 69 2.14 -1.65 -1.26
CA ILE A 69 2.46 -1.22 0.10
C ILE A 69 3.97 -1.17 0.32
N SER A 70 4.43 -0.23 1.13
CA SER A 70 5.85 -0.14 1.47
C SER A 70 6.33 -1.44 2.13
N SER A 71 7.50 -1.92 1.72
CA SER A 71 8.15 -3.07 2.37
C SER A 71 8.79 -2.69 3.71
N GLU A 72 9.14 -1.41 3.87
CA GLU A 72 9.59 -0.83 5.12
C GLU A 72 8.34 -0.43 5.92
N THR A 73 8.08 -1.15 7.01
CA THR A 73 6.82 -1.08 7.75
C THR A 73 7.08 -0.79 9.22
N PHE A 74 6.27 0.09 9.81
CA PHE A 74 6.18 0.27 11.26
C PHE A 74 4.80 -0.21 11.70
N ASP A 75 4.65 -1.53 11.91
CA ASP A 75 3.37 -2.14 12.28
C ASP A 75 2.74 -1.41 13.49
N PRO A 76 1.46 -0.99 13.41
CA PRO A 76 0.45 -1.38 12.41
C PRO A 76 0.35 -0.48 11.17
N TYR A 77 1.25 0.49 10.98
CA TYR A 77 1.15 1.48 9.91
C TYR A 77 2.03 1.15 8.69
N HIS A 78 1.45 1.39 7.51
CA HIS A 78 2.08 1.18 6.21
C HIS A 78 1.83 2.37 5.30
N VAL A 79 2.63 2.48 4.24
CA VAL A 79 2.39 3.42 3.15
C VAL A 79 1.75 2.68 1.99
N LEU A 80 0.63 3.17 1.49
CA LEU A 80 -0.09 2.64 0.34
C LEU A 80 0.04 3.61 -0.84
N ILE A 81 0.29 3.06 -2.03
CA ILE A 81 0.22 3.78 -3.30
C ILE A 81 -0.70 3.07 -4.28
N ASP A 82 -1.29 3.82 -5.20
CA ASP A 82 -1.95 3.28 -6.38
C ASP A 82 -1.02 3.42 -7.59
N TYR A 83 -0.40 2.31 -7.98
CA TYR A 83 0.57 2.27 -9.06
C TYR A 83 -0.13 2.13 -10.41
N GLN A 84 0.00 3.14 -11.25
CA GLN A 84 -0.44 3.14 -12.64
C GLN A 84 0.77 2.88 -13.56
N LYS A 85 0.69 1.84 -14.39
CA LYS A 85 1.78 1.43 -15.29
C LYS A 85 2.05 2.42 -16.40
#